data_AF-A0A8J2SN97-F1
#
_entry.id   AF-A0A8J2SN97-F1
#
_cell.length_a   1.000
_cell.length_b   1.000
_cell.length_c   1.000
_cell.angle_alpha   90.00
_cell.angle_beta   90.00
_cell.angle_gamma   90.00
#
_symmetry.space_group_name_H-M   'P 1'
#
loop_
_entity.id
_entity.type
_entity.pdbx_description
1 polymer ?
#
loop_
_entity_poly.entity_id
_entity_poly.type
_entity_poly.pdbx_seq_one_letter_code
_entity_poly.pdbx_strand_id
1 'polypeptide(L)'
;MSASARADALAALEAACRRVPRRPTPSAAAVPTTALLILPEWLTPIMTGEKTVELRAISSLKRGVRIGFCGSGTGRCWGEATFLHCEGPLDDARLAALQDAHGVRAPEGAVDAGAAIRTALNWNKVYAWHLTAAAPYEKPLDYVHPSGAITWVDLPAAVAAATAPGVATDAWPCPQCTLLNAPAAAACSACDTSRPRATDAAAPEGYDVDSDSSGPPRPRAAAPVVGDRVLRLDDVEGVVRARGRPGWFMVDLDGYDSAIEFEASELRVLSPADASDDSDDDRNAPRAAGRFDEFAFREASAPPRSPRPEAVPESVGEMRSLISSAGLSSADCVEKSELRARSVLALERLAEAKRLRDARNE
;
A
#
# COMPACT_ATOMS: atom_id res chain seq x y z
N MET A 1 -6.52 -9.09 12.69
CA MET A 1 -6.81 -10.51 13.04
C MET A 1 -5.88 -10.98 14.14
N SER A 2 -6.38 -11.75 15.11
CA SER A 2 -5.54 -12.39 16.14
C SER A 2 -4.66 -13.51 15.56
N ALA A 3 -3.65 -13.96 16.31
CA ALA A 3 -2.81 -15.09 15.90
C ALA A 3 -3.62 -16.39 15.73
N SER A 4 -4.59 -16.63 16.64
CA SER A 4 -5.51 -17.78 16.56
C SER A 4 -6.34 -17.74 15.29
N ALA A 5 -6.96 -16.60 14.98
CA ALA A 5 -7.79 -16.45 13.78
C ALA A 5 -7.00 -16.72 12.49
N ARG A 6 -5.69 -16.42 12.48
CA ARG A 6 -4.81 -16.70 11.34
C ARG A 6 -4.46 -18.18 11.23
N ALA A 7 -4.22 -18.86 12.35
CA ALA A 7 -4.00 -20.30 12.36
C ALA A 7 -5.24 -21.06 11.89
N ASP A 8 -6.42 -20.64 12.32
CA ASP A 8 -7.70 -21.22 11.88
C ASP A 8 -7.92 -20.99 10.38
N ALA A 9 -7.67 -19.77 9.88
CA ALA A 9 -7.76 -19.46 8.46
C ALA A 9 -6.76 -20.28 7.61
N LEU A 10 -5.55 -20.51 8.12
CA LEU A 10 -4.55 -21.35 7.48
C LEU A 10 -5.01 -22.81 7.41
N ALA A 11 -5.53 -23.35 8.51
CA ALA A 11 -6.06 -24.72 8.55
C ALA A 11 -7.27 -24.89 7.61
N ALA A 12 -8.15 -23.88 7.55
CA ALA A 12 -9.27 -23.85 6.62
C ALA A 12 -8.80 -23.84 5.16
N LEU A 13 -7.78 -23.03 4.84
CA LEU A 13 -7.18 -22.96 3.51
C LEU A 13 -6.56 -24.31 3.10
N GLU A 14 -5.83 -24.97 4.00
CA GLU A 14 -5.30 -26.32 3.75
C GLU A 14 -6.40 -27.34 3.44
N ALA A 15 -7.45 -27.34 4.27
CA ALA A 15 -8.57 -28.25 4.10
C ALA A 15 -9.32 -28.00 2.79
N ALA A 16 -9.54 -26.72 2.43
CA ALA A 16 -10.20 -26.33 1.20
C ALA A 16 -9.41 -26.73 -0.04
N CYS A 17 -8.09 -26.45 -0.08
CA CYS A 17 -7.22 -26.83 -1.19
C CYS A 17 -7.23 -28.34 -1.45
N ARG A 18 -7.35 -29.17 -0.40
CA ARG A 18 -7.41 -30.64 -0.55
C ARG A 18 -8.70 -31.14 -1.22
N ARG A 19 -9.77 -30.34 -1.25
CA ARG A 19 -11.09 -30.73 -1.79
C ARG A 19 -11.26 -30.38 -3.27
N VAL A 20 -10.37 -29.58 -3.83
CA VAL A 20 -10.42 -29.16 -5.24
C VAL A 20 -9.31 -29.82 -6.04
N PRO A 21 -9.42 -29.89 -7.39
CA PRO A 21 -8.34 -30.35 -8.23
C PRO A 21 -7.06 -29.55 -7.98
N ARG A 22 -5.97 -30.26 -7.69
CA ARG A 22 -4.65 -29.67 -7.42
C ARG A 22 -3.71 -29.98 -8.57
N ARG A 23 -2.82 -29.04 -8.84
CA ARG A 23 -1.73 -29.17 -9.80
C ARG A 23 -0.47 -29.68 -9.06
N PRO A 24 0.40 -30.46 -9.72
CA PRO A 24 1.72 -30.79 -9.19
C PRO A 24 2.50 -29.54 -8.78
N THR A 25 3.08 -29.59 -7.58
CA THR A 25 3.91 -28.50 -7.07
C THR A 25 5.09 -28.24 -8.02
N PRO A 26 5.23 -27.03 -8.58
CA PRO A 26 6.32 -26.76 -9.51
C PRO A 26 7.67 -26.77 -8.80
N SER A 27 8.73 -27.11 -9.55
CA SER A 27 10.09 -26.84 -9.11
C SER A 27 10.37 -25.33 -9.09
N ALA A 28 11.42 -24.92 -8.38
CA ALA A 28 11.83 -23.51 -8.32
C ALA A 28 12.04 -22.87 -9.70
N ALA A 29 12.46 -23.63 -10.72
CA ALA A 29 12.65 -23.13 -12.09
C ALA A 29 11.34 -22.92 -12.86
N ALA A 30 10.23 -23.53 -12.41
CA ALA A 30 8.94 -23.52 -13.09
C ALA A 30 7.88 -22.67 -12.39
N VAL A 31 8.22 -22.02 -11.26
CA VAL A 31 7.31 -21.12 -10.57
C VAL A 31 7.00 -19.88 -11.41
N PRO A 32 5.82 -19.25 -11.25
CA PRO A 32 5.56 -17.93 -11.82
C PRO A 32 6.64 -16.92 -11.38
N THR A 33 7.00 -15.95 -12.22
CA THR A 33 8.03 -14.94 -11.87
C THR A 33 7.58 -14.01 -10.75
N THR A 34 6.28 -13.82 -10.57
CA THR A 34 5.71 -13.00 -9.50
C THR A 34 4.57 -13.71 -8.79
N ALA A 35 4.40 -13.42 -7.50
CA ALA A 35 3.25 -13.82 -6.73
C ALA A 35 2.55 -12.63 -6.11
N LEU A 36 1.22 -12.72 -6.02
CA LEU A 36 0.38 -11.77 -5.32
C LEU A 36 0.23 -12.19 -3.86
N LEU A 37 0.46 -11.25 -2.94
CA LEU A 37 0.23 -11.45 -1.52
C LEU A 37 -1.26 -11.26 -1.19
N ILE A 38 -1.87 -12.28 -0.60
CA ILE A 38 -3.30 -12.32 -0.24
C ILE A 38 -3.45 -12.78 1.20
N LEU A 39 -4.34 -12.16 1.97
CA LEU A 39 -4.65 -12.63 3.32
C LEU A 39 -5.38 -14.00 3.25
N PRO A 40 -5.09 -14.96 4.16
CA PRO A 40 -5.60 -16.33 4.07
C PRO A 40 -7.12 -16.47 3.90
N GLU A 41 -7.91 -15.59 4.54
CA GLU A 41 -9.36 -15.56 4.45
C GLU A 41 -9.88 -15.25 3.04
N TRP A 42 -9.15 -14.43 2.27
CA TRP A 42 -9.48 -14.11 0.88
C TRP A 42 -8.81 -15.07 -0.10
N LEU A 43 -7.74 -15.75 0.32
CA LEU A 43 -7.02 -16.71 -0.50
C LEU A 43 -7.83 -18.00 -0.69
N THR A 44 -8.56 -18.44 0.34
CA THR A 44 -9.41 -19.63 0.29
C THR A 44 -10.40 -19.61 -0.87
N PRO A 45 -11.27 -18.60 -1.03
CA PRO A 45 -12.22 -18.56 -2.14
C PRO A 45 -11.53 -18.41 -3.52
N ILE A 46 -10.33 -17.83 -3.59
CA ILE A 46 -9.55 -17.83 -4.85
C ILE A 46 -9.12 -19.27 -5.19
N MET A 47 -8.58 -20.00 -4.21
CA MET A 47 -8.11 -21.37 -4.40
C MET A 47 -9.24 -22.35 -4.70
N THR A 48 -10.45 -22.13 -4.17
CA THR A 48 -11.62 -22.97 -4.49
C THR A 48 -12.33 -22.56 -5.78
N GLY A 49 -11.93 -21.44 -6.40
CA GLY A 49 -12.54 -20.91 -7.62
C GLY A 49 -13.84 -20.14 -7.39
N GLU A 50 -14.25 -19.94 -6.13
CA GLU A 50 -15.40 -19.11 -5.75
C GLU A 50 -15.15 -17.61 -6.00
N LYS A 51 -13.88 -17.19 -6.01
CA LYS A 51 -13.46 -15.81 -6.26
C LYS A 51 -12.50 -15.73 -7.45
N THR A 52 -12.91 -15.02 -8.49
CA THR A 52 -12.12 -14.79 -9.71
C THR A 52 -11.73 -13.32 -9.90
N VAL A 53 -12.19 -12.43 -9.03
CA VAL A 53 -11.84 -11.01 -9.04
C VAL A 53 -11.19 -10.64 -7.72
N GLU A 54 -9.97 -10.13 -7.77
CA GLU A 54 -9.29 -9.53 -6.62
C GLU A 54 -9.48 -8.01 -6.62
N LEU A 55 -9.95 -7.43 -5.51
CA LEU A 55 -10.12 -5.98 -5.42
C LEU A 55 -8.87 -5.33 -4.85
N ARG A 56 -8.42 -4.23 -5.45
CA ARG A 56 -7.27 -3.44 -4.99
C ARG A 56 -7.54 -1.95 -5.08
N ALA A 57 -6.86 -1.18 -4.24
CA ALA A 57 -6.87 0.28 -4.30
C ALA A 57 -6.05 0.86 -5.48
N ILE A 58 -5.22 0.02 -6.10
CA ILE A 58 -4.28 0.39 -7.18
C ILE A 58 -4.58 -0.39 -8.46
N SER A 59 -4.30 0.24 -9.60
CA SER A 59 -4.37 -0.41 -10.91
C SER A 59 -3.16 -1.34 -11.13
N SER A 60 -3.25 -2.17 -12.17
CA SER A 60 -2.11 -2.96 -12.64
C SER A 60 -2.06 -2.94 -14.17
N LEU A 61 -0.85 -2.87 -14.72
CA LEU A 61 -0.61 -3.01 -16.16
C LEU A 61 -0.45 -4.46 -16.62
N LYS A 62 -0.44 -5.42 -15.68
CA LYS A 62 -0.32 -6.85 -16.00
C LYS A 62 -1.52 -7.31 -16.86
N ARG A 63 -1.27 -8.16 -17.86
CA ARG A 63 -2.30 -8.71 -18.74
C ARG A 63 -1.87 -10.05 -19.31
N GLY A 64 -2.71 -11.06 -19.17
CA GLY A 64 -2.43 -12.42 -19.66
C GLY A 64 -1.21 -13.09 -19.05
N VAL A 65 -0.78 -12.67 -17.85
CA VAL A 65 0.45 -13.20 -17.22
C VAL A 65 0.12 -14.19 -16.12
N ARG A 66 0.91 -15.26 -16.03
CA ARG A 66 0.82 -16.23 -14.93
C ARG A 66 1.40 -15.64 -13.65
N ILE A 67 0.66 -15.73 -12.56
CA ILE A 67 1.05 -15.25 -11.22
C ILE A 67 0.85 -16.34 -10.17
N GLY A 68 1.68 -16.33 -9.12
CA GLY A 68 1.46 -17.14 -7.91
C GLY A 68 0.59 -16.43 -6.88
N PHE A 69 0.13 -17.16 -5.86
CA PHE A 69 -0.57 -16.60 -4.71
C PHE A 69 0.09 -17.00 -3.39
N CYS A 70 0.62 -16.01 -2.69
CA CYS A 70 1.24 -16.19 -1.38
C CYS A 70 0.26 -15.79 -0.28
N GLY A 71 0.12 -16.65 0.73
CA GLY A 71 -0.65 -16.32 1.93
C GLY A 71 0.15 -15.36 2.82
N SER A 72 -0.38 -14.16 3.05
CA SER A 72 0.25 -13.17 3.93
C SER A 72 0.46 -13.73 5.33
N GLY A 73 1.68 -13.62 5.84
CA GLY A 73 2.06 -14.16 7.16
C GLY A 73 2.08 -15.69 7.27
N THR A 74 1.91 -16.43 6.17
CA THR A 74 1.93 -17.91 6.17
C THR A 74 3.27 -18.52 5.79
N GLY A 75 4.14 -17.76 5.12
CA GLY A 75 5.39 -18.28 4.55
C GLY A 75 5.18 -19.26 3.40
N ARG A 76 3.95 -19.36 2.84
CA ARG A 76 3.61 -20.33 1.81
C ARG A 76 2.93 -19.71 0.58
N CYS A 77 3.28 -20.24 -0.58
CA CYS A 77 2.62 -20.00 -1.87
C CYS A 77 1.73 -21.21 -2.22
N TRP A 78 0.45 -20.94 -2.47
CA TRP A 78 -0.60 -21.96 -2.43
C TRP A 78 -1.02 -22.46 -3.80
N GLY A 79 -0.75 -21.67 -4.83
CA GLY A 79 -1.19 -21.96 -6.18
C GLY A 79 -0.89 -20.81 -7.10
N GLU A 80 -1.56 -20.82 -8.24
CA GLU A 80 -1.34 -19.87 -9.31
C GLU A 80 -2.59 -19.69 -10.16
N ALA A 81 -2.65 -18.59 -10.90
CA ALA A 81 -3.64 -18.35 -11.94
C ALA A 81 -3.04 -17.46 -13.03
N THR A 82 -3.80 -17.24 -14.09
CA THR A 82 -3.50 -16.18 -15.04
C THR A 82 -4.19 -14.90 -14.60
N PHE A 83 -3.41 -13.83 -14.42
CA PHE A 83 -3.91 -12.47 -14.33
C PHE A 83 -4.39 -12.06 -15.73
N LEU A 84 -5.70 -11.96 -15.91
CA LEU A 84 -6.30 -11.64 -17.20
C LEU A 84 -6.10 -10.17 -17.53
N HIS A 85 -6.64 -9.27 -16.71
CA HIS A 85 -6.54 -7.82 -16.89
C HIS A 85 -7.00 -7.08 -15.62
N CYS A 86 -6.69 -5.78 -15.58
CA CYS A 86 -7.20 -4.85 -14.58
C CYS A 86 -8.38 -4.07 -15.17
N GLU A 87 -9.49 -4.00 -14.43
CA GLU A 87 -10.65 -3.16 -14.73
C GLU A 87 -10.76 -2.07 -13.65
N GLY A 88 -11.01 -0.83 -14.07
CA GLY A 88 -11.38 0.26 -13.17
C GLY A 88 -10.69 1.60 -13.46
N PRO A 89 -10.92 2.62 -12.61
CA PRO A 89 -11.66 2.54 -11.35
C PRO A 89 -13.12 2.10 -11.52
N LEU A 90 -13.61 1.22 -10.64
CA LEU A 90 -15.01 0.76 -10.67
C LEU A 90 -15.93 1.81 -10.06
N ASP A 91 -17.09 2.01 -10.66
CA ASP A 91 -18.23 2.68 -10.04
C ASP A 91 -19.04 1.70 -9.15
N ASP A 92 -20.05 2.22 -8.44
CA ASP A 92 -20.84 1.42 -7.49
C ASP A 92 -21.68 0.35 -8.19
N ALA A 93 -22.25 0.67 -9.35
CA ALA A 93 -23.02 -0.27 -10.15
C ALA A 93 -22.16 -1.47 -10.59
N ARG A 94 -20.93 -1.22 -11.06
CA ARG A 94 -20.02 -2.27 -11.49
C ARG A 94 -19.44 -3.06 -10.33
N LEU A 95 -19.17 -2.41 -9.20
CA LEU A 95 -18.75 -3.08 -7.97
C LEU A 95 -19.84 -4.03 -7.47
N ALA A 96 -21.11 -3.61 -7.45
CA ALA A 96 -22.24 -4.47 -7.11
C ALA A 96 -22.41 -5.63 -8.11
N ALA A 97 -22.27 -5.36 -9.42
CA ALA A 97 -22.41 -6.38 -10.45
C ALA A 97 -21.34 -7.49 -10.38
N LEU A 98 -20.17 -7.20 -9.79
CA LEU A 98 -19.08 -8.15 -9.61
C LEU A 98 -19.09 -8.82 -8.23
N GLN A 99 -20.11 -8.60 -7.39
CA GLN A 99 -20.11 -9.03 -5.99
C GLN A 99 -19.84 -10.51 -5.80
N ASP A 100 -20.47 -11.37 -6.60
CA ASP A 100 -20.23 -12.81 -6.51
C ASP A 100 -18.80 -13.18 -6.92
N ALA A 101 -18.24 -12.50 -7.92
CA ALA A 101 -16.89 -12.77 -8.41
C ALA A 101 -15.79 -12.29 -7.45
N HIS A 102 -16.02 -11.21 -6.70
CA HIS A 102 -15.05 -10.69 -5.73
C HIS A 102 -15.31 -11.12 -4.28
N GLY A 103 -16.50 -11.63 -3.95
CA GLY A 103 -16.84 -12.23 -2.66
C GLY A 103 -16.96 -11.26 -1.48
N VAL A 104 -16.90 -9.95 -1.70
CA VAL A 104 -17.07 -8.94 -0.63
C VAL A 104 -18.55 -8.62 -0.53
N ARG A 105 -19.21 -9.07 0.53
CA ARG A 105 -20.66 -8.92 0.70
C ARG A 105 -21.00 -7.55 1.26
N ALA A 106 -22.01 -6.92 0.66
CA ALA A 106 -22.64 -5.74 1.26
C ALA A 106 -23.39 -6.15 2.55
N PRO A 107 -23.52 -5.24 3.52
CA PRO A 107 -24.40 -5.46 4.67
C PRO A 107 -25.82 -5.83 4.23
N GLU A 108 -26.47 -6.70 5.00
CA GLU A 108 -27.85 -7.10 4.75
C GLU A 108 -28.78 -5.87 4.79
N GLY A 109 -29.69 -5.77 3.81
CA GLY A 109 -30.61 -4.64 3.68
C GLY A 109 -29.99 -3.35 3.10
N ALA A 110 -28.74 -3.37 2.62
CA ALA A 110 -28.15 -2.24 1.92
C ALA A 110 -28.97 -1.87 0.67
N VAL A 111 -29.36 -0.59 0.57
CA VAL A 111 -30.11 -0.05 -0.58
C VAL A 111 -29.25 -0.03 -1.84
N ASP A 112 -27.97 0.33 -1.69
CA ASP A 112 -26.96 0.27 -2.73
C ASP A 112 -25.79 -0.58 -2.25
N ALA A 113 -25.73 -1.81 -2.77
CA ALA A 113 -24.68 -2.76 -2.42
C ALA A 113 -23.28 -2.25 -2.81
N GLY A 114 -23.15 -1.57 -3.94
CA GLY A 114 -21.87 -1.06 -4.45
C GLY A 114 -21.31 0.04 -3.55
N ALA A 115 -22.14 1.04 -3.24
CA ALA A 115 -21.76 2.13 -2.34
C ALA A 115 -21.41 1.61 -0.94
N ALA A 116 -22.17 0.63 -0.43
CA ALA A 116 -21.89 0.01 0.87
C ALA A 116 -20.56 -0.76 0.87
N ILE A 117 -20.27 -1.55 -0.18
CA ILE A 117 -18.99 -2.23 -0.34
C ILE A 117 -17.85 -1.22 -0.41
N ARG A 118 -17.96 -0.16 -1.24
CA ARG A 118 -16.92 0.88 -1.35
C ARG A 118 -16.63 1.52 0.01
N THR A 119 -17.68 1.86 0.75
CA THR A 119 -17.56 2.45 2.08
C THR A 119 -16.83 1.51 3.04
N ALA A 120 -17.16 0.21 3.02
CA ALA A 120 -16.50 -0.80 3.85
C ALA A 120 -15.02 -1.02 3.47
N LEU A 121 -14.67 -0.88 2.18
CA LEU A 121 -13.28 -0.99 1.71
C LEU A 121 -12.42 0.21 2.12
N ASN A 122 -13.03 1.38 2.33
CA ASN A 122 -12.35 2.63 2.68
C ASN A 122 -11.21 3.02 1.69
N TRP A 123 -11.44 2.78 0.39
CA TRP A 123 -10.50 3.13 -0.67
C TRP A 123 -11.05 4.23 -1.57
N ASN A 124 -10.20 5.19 -1.96
CA ASN A 124 -10.58 6.27 -2.88
C ASN A 124 -10.94 5.75 -4.28
N LYS A 125 -10.24 4.71 -4.74
CA LYS A 125 -10.47 4.05 -6.03
C LYS A 125 -10.43 2.54 -5.78
N VAL A 126 -11.26 1.82 -6.53
CA VAL A 126 -11.32 0.35 -6.47
C VAL A 126 -11.08 -0.18 -7.87
N TYR A 127 -10.18 -1.13 -8.00
CA TYR A 127 -9.87 -1.81 -9.26
C TYR A 127 -10.14 -3.30 -9.08
N ALA A 128 -10.69 -3.93 -10.11
CA ALA A 128 -10.88 -5.38 -10.20
C ALA A 128 -9.73 -6.00 -11.01
N TRP A 129 -8.97 -6.86 -10.36
CA TRP A 129 -7.95 -7.69 -10.99
C TRP A 129 -8.59 -9.02 -11.32
N HIS A 130 -8.89 -9.22 -12.61
CA HIS A 130 -9.57 -10.42 -13.11
C HIS A 130 -8.58 -11.56 -13.25
N LEU A 131 -8.95 -12.72 -12.72
CA LEU A 131 -8.14 -13.94 -12.65
C LEU A 131 -8.87 -15.08 -13.38
N THR A 132 -8.12 -16.01 -13.95
CA THR A 132 -8.68 -17.34 -14.25
C THR A 132 -8.99 -18.08 -12.95
N ALA A 133 -9.70 -19.21 -13.05
CA ALA A 133 -9.75 -20.17 -11.95
C ALA A 133 -8.31 -20.50 -11.49
N ALA A 134 -8.09 -20.44 -10.18
CA ALA A 134 -6.78 -20.76 -9.63
C ALA A 134 -6.55 -22.27 -9.65
N ALA A 135 -5.27 -22.65 -9.78
CA ALA A 135 -4.80 -24.02 -9.67
C ALA A 135 -3.97 -24.14 -8.38
N PRO A 136 -4.55 -24.66 -7.28
CA PRO A 136 -3.81 -24.88 -6.05
C PRO A 136 -2.74 -25.97 -6.24
N TYR A 137 -1.62 -25.85 -5.54
CA TYR A 137 -0.56 -26.85 -5.57
C TYR A 137 -0.89 -28.06 -4.70
N GLU A 138 -0.39 -29.24 -5.07
CA GLU A 138 -0.45 -30.45 -4.25
C GLU A 138 0.16 -30.24 -2.86
N LYS A 139 1.36 -29.64 -2.85
CA LYS A 139 2.05 -29.13 -1.66
C LYS A 139 2.32 -27.64 -1.85
N PRO A 140 1.90 -26.77 -0.91
CA PRO A 140 2.28 -25.36 -0.95
C PRO A 140 3.80 -25.21 -0.98
N LEU A 141 4.28 -24.22 -1.73
CA LEU A 141 5.70 -23.90 -1.79
C LEU A 141 6.06 -23.03 -0.59
N ASP A 142 7.13 -23.41 0.12
CA ASP A 142 7.74 -22.52 1.09
C ASP A 142 8.37 -21.33 0.35
N TYR A 143 8.20 -20.12 0.89
CA TYR A 143 8.86 -18.93 0.37
C TYR A 143 9.33 -18.05 1.52
N VAL A 144 10.45 -17.36 1.33
CA VAL A 144 10.91 -16.32 2.25
C VAL A 144 10.29 -15.00 1.83
N HIS A 145 9.53 -14.38 2.74
CA HIS A 145 8.91 -13.09 2.46
C HIS A 145 9.99 -12.00 2.30
N PRO A 146 10.11 -11.35 1.12
CA PRO A 146 11.06 -10.27 0.94
C PRO A 146 10.66 -9.05 1.80
N SER A 147 11.65 -8.41 2.43
CA SER A 147 11.39 -7.17 3.17
C SER A 147 10.81 -6.09 2.24
N GLY A 148 9.69 -5.47 2.63
CA GLY A 148 9.01 -4.42 1.85
C GLY A 148 8.01 -4.92 0.82
N ALA A 149 7.82 -6.23 0.65
CA ALA A 149 6.86 -6.78 -0.30
C ALA A 149 5.41 -6.68 0.19
N ILE A 150 4.71 -5.59 -0.17
CA ILE A 150 3.32 -5.34 0.29
C ILE A 150 2.28 -5.98 -0.64
N THR A 151 2.52 -5.99 -1.95
CA THR A 151 1.57 -6.51 -2.95
C THR A 151 2.17 -7.64 -3.78
N TRP A 152 3.34 -7.41 -4.39
CA TRP A 152 3.99 -8.37 -5.27
C TRP A 152 5.25 -8.93 -4.62
N VAL A 153 5.49 -10.21 -4.88
CA VAL A 153 6.68 -10.95 -4.47
C VAL A 153 7.40 -11.43 -5.73
N ASP A 154 8.72 -11.24 -5.81
CA ASP A 154 9.58 -12.01 -6.72
C ASP A 154 9.61 -13.45 -6.20
N LEU A 155 8.85 -14.31 -6.86
CA LEU A 155 8.62 -15.67 -6.37
C LEU A 155 9.84 -16.59 -6.58
N PRO A 156 10.54 -16.59 -7.74
CA PRO A 156 11.75 -17.36 -7.92
C PRO A 156 12.81 -17.08 -6.84
N ALA A 157 13.10 -15.81 -6.57
CA ALA A 157 14.08 -15.43 -5.56
C ALA A 157 13.63 -15.88 -4.15
N ALA A 158 12.35 -15.69 -3.83
CA ALA A 158 11.79 -16.05 -2.53
C ALA A 158 11.74 -17.56 -2.28
N VAL A 159 11.43 -18.36 -3.30
CA VAL A 159 11.44 -19.83 -3.22
C VAL A 159 12.87 -20.35 -3.13
N ALA A 160 13.79 -19.81 -3.94
CA ALA A 160 15.20 -20.17 -3.88
C ALA A 160 15.78 -19.95 -2.46
N ALA A 161 15.45 -18.80 -1.85
CA ALA A 161 15.83 -18.49 -0.48
C ALA A 161 15.28 -19.50 0.55
N ALA A 162 14.08 -20.04 0.34
CA ALA A 162 13.47 -21.04 1.23
C ALA A 162 14.09 -22.44 1.08
N THR A 163 14.54 -22.79 -0.12
CA THR A 163 15.17 -24.10 -0.43
C THR A 163 16.69 -24.14 -0.25
N ALA A 164 17.35 -23.02 0.06
CA ALA A 164 18.79 -22.99 0.25
C ALA A 164 19.22 -23.88 1.43
N PRO A 165 20.14 -24.85 1.23
CA PRO A 165 20.62 -25.69 2.32
C PRO A 165 21.42 -24.85 3.31
N GLY A 166 20.92 -24.71 4.54
CA GLY A 166 21.72 -24.26 5.68
C GLY A 166 21.45 -22.85 6.22
N VAL A 167 20.20 -22.53 6.57
CA VAL A 167 19.93 -21.62 7.70
C VAL A 167 18.76 -22.19 8.50
N ALA A 168 19.06 -22.82 9.63
CA ALA A 168 18.05 -23.20 10.61
C ALA A 168 17.29 -21.93 11.06
N THR A 169 15.99 -21.96 10.87
CA THR A 169 15.03 -20.86 11.05
C THR A 169 14.67 -20.67 12.53
N ASP A 170 15.59 -20.14 13.34
CA ASP A 170 15.26 -19.63 14.67
C ASP A 170 14.70 -18.19 14.61
N ALA A 171 14.15 -17.80 13.46
CA ALA A 171 13.50 -16.51 13.29
C ALA A 171 12.26 -16.48 14.19
N TRP A 172 12.07 -15.39 14.93
CA TRP A 172 10.97 -15.27 15.88
C TRP A 172 9.91 -14.31 15.32
N PRO A 173 8.63 -14.71 15.29
CA PRO A 173 7.56 -13.81 14.89
C PRO A 173 7.32 -12.77 15.99
N CYS A 174 7.28 -11.50 15.62
CA CYS A 174 6.90 -10.44 16.55
C CYS A 174 5.45 -10.63 17.04
N PRO A 175 5.17 -10.61 18.36
CA PRO A 175 3.80 -10.79 18.85
C PRO A 175 2.87 -9.61 18.51
N GLN A 176 3.42 -8.43 18.18
CA GLN A 176 2.65 -7.22 17.91
C GLN A 176 2.35 -7.01 16.42
N CYS A 177 3.37 -7.07 15.55
CA CYS A 177 3.21 -6.81 14.10
C CYS A 177 3.49 -8.03 13.22
N THR A 178 3.87 -9.16 13.80
CA THR A 178 4.07 -10.46 13.11
C THR A 178 5.24 -10.54 12.13
N LEU A 179 6.05 -9.48 12.05
CA LEU A 179 7.33 -9.53 11.33
C LEU A 179 8.19 -10.69 11.85
N LEU A 180 8.74 -11.49 10.93
CA LEU A 180 9.73 -12.50 11.26
C LEU A 180 11.08 -11.82 11.47
N ASN A 181 11.53 -11.79 12.71
CA ASN A 181 12.79 -11.17 13.10
C ASN A 181 13.92 -12.18 13.08
N ALA A 182 15.14 -11.70 12.84
CA ALA A 182 16.34 -12.53 12.92
C ALA A 182 16.45 -13.20 14.31
N PRO A 183 16.98 -14.43 14.39
CA PRO A 183 17.17 -15.13 15.66
C PRO A 183 17.98 -14.36 16.70
N ALA A 184 18.87 -13.46 16.27
CA ALA A 184 19.70 -12.65 17.16
C ALA A 184 19.04 -11.31 17.57
N ALA A 185 17.93 -10.93 16.94
CA ALA A 185 17.28 -9.65 17.23
C ALA A 185 16.58 -9.70 18.61
N ALA A 186 16.91 -8.75 19.48
CA ALA A 186 16.32 -8.63 20.82
C ALA A 186 14.94 -7.93 20.80
N ALA A 187 14.61 -7.24 19.70
CA ALA A 187 13.37 -6.52 19.49
C ALA A 187 12.98 -6.55 18.00
N CYS A 188 11.72 -6.27 17.72
CA CYS A 188 11.18 -6.26 16.38
C CYS A 188 11.73 -5.07 15.59
N SER A 189 12.31 -5.30 14.41
CA SER A 189 12.88 -4.19 13.62
C SER A 189 11.83 -3.23 13.03
N ALA A 190 10.55 -3.58 13.05
CA ALA A 190 9.48 -2.73 12.53
C ALA A 190 8.69 -1.95 13.59
N CYS A 191 8.58 -2.48 14.81
CA CYS A 191 7.74 -1.86 15.86
C CYS A 191 8.42 -1.84 17.23
N ASP A 192 9.68 -2.23 17.30
CA ASP A 192 10.52 -2.28 18.50
C ASP A 192 9.98 -3.15 19.64
N THR A 193 8.92 -3.93 19.41
CA THR A 193 8.42 -4.91 20.38
C THR A 193 9.49 -5.92 20.73
N SER A 194 9.84 -6.03 22.01
CA SER A 194 10.84 -6.96 22.52
C SER A 194 10.54 -8.41 22.15
N ARG A 195 11.59 -9.20 21.95
CA ARG A 195 11.49 -10.63 21.76
C ARG A 195 10.90 -11.29 23.02
N PRO A 196 9.82 -12.07 22.91
CA PRO A 196 9.32 -12.86 24.04
C PRO A 196 10.39 -13.79 24.58
N ARG A 197 10.56 -13.86 25.90
CA ARG A 197 11.47 -14.84 26.50
C ARG A 197 10.82 -16.21 26.40
N ALA A 198 11.62 -17.26 26.21
CA ALA A 198 11.14 -18.63 25.99
C ALA A 198 10.32 -19.21 27.17
N THR A 199 10.22 -18.49 28.29
CA THR A 199 9.52 -18.91 29.51
C THR A 199 8.10 -18.36 29.65
N ASP A 200 7.63 -17.49 28.75
CA ASP A 200 6.35 -16.77 28.97
C ASP A 200 5.12 -17.53 28.45
N ALA A 201 5.24 -18.84 28.20
CA ALA A 201 4.13 -19.74 27.91
C ALA A 201 3.62 -20.44 29.20
N ALA A 202 2.95 -19.68 30.09
CA ALA A 202 1.78 -20.07 30.92
C ALA A 202 1.63 -19.30 32.26
N ALA A 203 0.61 -18.42 32.32
CA ALA A 203 -0.31 -18.06 33.43
C ALA A 203 0.24 -17.41 34.76
N PRO A 204 -0.62 -16.89 35.68
CA PRO A 204 -1.07 -15.49 35.75
C PRO A 204 -0.72 -14.76 37.08
N GLU A 205 -0.97 -13.43 37.08
CA GLU A 205 -1.03 -12.46 38.19
C GLU A 205 0.09 -12.38 39.24
N GLY A 206 0.71 -11.19 39.36
CA GLY A 206 1.59 -10.85 40.48
C GLY A 206 2.32 -9.52 40.27
N TYR A 207 2.13 -8.63 41.22
CA TYR A 207 2.59 -7.25 41.33
C TYR A 207 4.12 -7.07 41.53
N ASP A 208 4.56 -5.83 41.20
CA ASP A 208 5.57 -4.99 41.87
C ASP A 208 7.02 -4.75 41.35
N VAL A 209 7.26 -3.42 41.24
CA VAL A 209 8.44 -2.51 41.35
C VAL A 209 9.69 -2.55 40.44
N ASP A 210 9.83 -1.41 39.73
CA ASP A 210 10.97 -0.49 39.57
C ASP A 210 12.42 -0.95 39.83
N SER A 211 13.31 -0.70 38.85
CA SER A 211 14.33 0.37 38.91
C SER A 211 15.47 0.19 37.91
N ASP A 212 15.63 1.22 37.08
CA ASP A 212 16.86 1.89 36.65
C ASP A 212 18.18 1.11 36.52
N SER A 213 18.77 1.14 35.32
CA SER A 213 20.22 1.07 35.12
C SER A 213 20.61 1.63 33.76
N SER A 214 21.09 2.87 33.81
CA SER A 214 21.77 3.60 32.76
C SER A 214 23.08 2.91 32.33
N GLY A 215 23.29 2.71 31.03
CA GLY A 215 24.55 2.26 30.43
C GLY A 215 25.05 3.24 29.35
N PRO A 216 26.38 3.43 29.17
CA PRO A 216 26.96 4.54 28.42
C PRO A 216 26.90 4.35 26.89
N PRO A 217 26.93 5.44 26.09
CA PRO A 217 26.83 5.35 24.64
C PRO A 217 28.16 4.91 24.00
N ARG A 218 28.08 4.07 22.95
CA ARG A 218 29.18 3.74 22.05
C ARG A 218 29.08 4.56 20.73
N PRO A 219 30.22 4.82 20.06
CA PRO A 219 30.34 5.91 19.09
C PRO A 219 29.73 5.60 17.71
N ARG A 220 29.20 6.65 17.07
CA ARG A 220 28.75 6.67 15.67
C ARG A 220 29.95 6.69 14.71
N ALA A 221 29.96 5.79 13.74
CA ALA A 221 30.77 5.92 12.53
C ALA A 221 30.06 6.84 11.52
N ALA A 222 30.84 7.68 10.83
CA ALA A 222 30.37 8.70 9.88
C ALA A 222 29.91 8.09 8.54
N ALA A 223 28.89 8.70 7.93
CA ALA A 223 28.42 8.40 6.58
C ALA A 223 29.14 9.28 5.53
N PRO A 224 29.35 8.79 4.29
CA PRO A 224 29.90 9.60 3.20
C PRO A 224 28.84 10.53 2.59
N VAL A 225 29.27 11.71 2.16
CA VAL A 225 28.46 12.73 1.47
C VAL A 225 28.58 12.52 -0.05
N VAL A 226 27.45 12.38 -0.75
CA VAL A 226 27.37 12.35 -2.22
C VAL A 226 26.50 13.53 -2.65
N GLY A 227 27.04 14.41 -3.50
CA GLY A 227 26.43 15.65 -3.93
C GLY A 227 25.32 15.48 -4.97
N ASP A 228 24.42 16.46 -5.00
CA ASP A 228 23.23 16.49 -5.85
C ASP A 228 23.57 16.52 -7.36
N ARG A 229 22.88 15.68 -8.15
CA ARG A 229 22.80 15.80 -9.61
C ARG A 229 21.34 15.75 -10.03
N VAL A 230 20.96 16.66 -10.92
CA VAL A 230 19.62 16.76 -11.52
C VAL A 230 19.59 15.88 -12.78
N LEU A 231 18.65 14.95 -12.86
CA LEU A 231 18.33 14.18 -14.07
C LEU A 231 16.93 14.60 -14.53
N ARG A 232 16.78 14.92 -15.82
CA ARG A 232 15.48 15.16 -16.45
C ARG A 232 14.93 13.84 -16.98
N LEU A 233 13.71 13.49 -16.59
CA LEU A 233 12.88 12.49 -17.25
C LEU A 233 11.96 13.24 -18.22
N ASP A 234 11.84 12.76 -19.45
CA ASP A 234 10.93 13.36 -20.43
C ASP A 234 9.49 13.36 -19.89
N ASP A 235 8.89 14.55 -19.89
CA ASP A 235 7.56 14.95 -19.42
C ASP A 235 7.21 14.84 -17.93
N VAL A 236 8.18 14.70 -17.02
CA VAL A 236 7.93 14.94 -15.59
C VAL A 236 9.05 15.74 -14.93
N GLU A 237 8.78 16.99 -14.57
CA GLU A 237 9.65 17.79 -13.70
C GLU A 237 9.47 17.32 -12.24
N GLY A 238 10.55 16.84 -11.60
CA GLY A 238 10.54 16.42 -10.20
C GLY A 238 11.93 16.51 -9.57
N VAL A 239 11.97 16.79 -8.27
CA VAL A 239 13.23 16.96 -7.50
C VAL A 239 13.68 15.59 -6.97
N VAL A 240 14.80 15.07 -7.49
CA VAL A 240 15.42 13.85 -6.96
C VAL A 240 16.12 14.17 -5.65
N ARG A 241 15.73 13.51 -4.55
CA ARG A 241 16.43 13.61 -3.26
C ARG A 241 17.02 12.26 -2.88
N ALA A 242 18.33 12.22 -2.68
CA ALA A 242 19.00 11.04 -2.14
C ALA A 242 18.62 10.86 -0.66
N ARG A 243 17.65 9.98 -0.38
CA ARG A 243 17.41 9.47 0.98
C ARG A 243 17.22 7.96 0.91
N GLY A 244 18.07 7.23 1.63
CA GLY A 244 17.97 5.79 1.81
C GLY A 244 18.88 4.98 0.87
N ARG A 245 19.48 3.92 1.46
CA ARG A 245 20.25 2.79 0.90
C ARG A 245 21.15 3.01 -0.35
N PRO A 246 22.42 2.57 -0.33
CA PRO A 246 23.28 2.64 -1.52
C PRO A 246 22.63 1.94 -2.72
N GLY A 247 22.47 2.65 -3.84
CA GLY A 247 21.94 2.10 -5.11
C GLY A 247 20.43 2.23 -5.33
N TRP A 248 19.72 2.98 -4.49
CA TRP A 248 18.28 3.24 -4.66
C TRP A 248 18.01 4.74 -4.73
N PHE A 249 17.04 5.13 -5.54
CA PHE A 249 16.63 6.53 -5.68
C PHE A 249 15.13 6.68 -5.40
N MET A 250 14.78 7.75 -4.68
CA MET A 250 13.40 8.17 -4.50
C MET A 250 13.15 9.39 -5.39
N VAL A 251 12.06 9.34 -6.15
CA VAL A 251 11.59 10.48 -6.93
C VAL A 251 10.28 10.96 -6.32
N ASP A 252 10.30 12.18 -5.79
CA ASP A 252 9.08 12.90 -5.42
C ASP A 252 8.51 13.50 -6.72
N LEU A 253 7.35 13.00 -7.14
CA LEU A 253 6.61 13.54 -8.28
C LEU A 253 5.59 14.54 -7.76
N ASP A 254 5.72 15.80 -8.15
CA ASP A 254 4.78 16.84 -7.75
C ASP A 254 3.34 16.45 -8.20
N GLY A 255 2.42 16.40 -7.23
CA GLY A 255 1.01 16.04 -7.46
C GLY A 255 0.62 14.59 -7.14
N TYR A 256 1.54 13.76 -6.64
CA TYR A 256 1.24 12.41 -6.16
C TYR A 256 1.58 12.23 -4.67
N ASP A 257 0.68 11.58 -3.93
CA ASP A 257 0.72 11.40 -2.46
C ASP A 257 1.70 10.30 -1.98
N SER A 258 2.55 9.78 -2.87
CA SER A 258 3.49 8.67 -2.59
C SER A 258 4.76 8.75 -3.43
N ALA A 259 5.93 8.61 -2.80
CA ALA A 259 7.21 8.46 -3.45
C ALA A 259 7.29 7.11 -4.18
N ILE A 260 7.92 7.08 -5.36
CA ILE A 260 8.19 5.85 -6.11
C ILE A 260 9.67 5.49 -5.91
N GLU A 261 9.92 4.25 -5.50
CA GLU A 261 11.27 3.70 -5.33
C GLU A 261 11.71 3.01 -6.63
N PHE A 262 12.93 3.31 -7.07
CA PHE A 262 13.57 2.65 -8.21
C PHE A 262 14.93 2.06 -7.80
N GLU A 263 15.26 0.89 -8.33
CA GLU A 263 16.60 0.31 -8.22
C GLU A 263 17.52 0.97 -9.27
N ALA A 264 18.78 1.28 -8.94
CA ALA A 264 19.73 1.92 -9.86
C ALA A 264 19.95 1.14 -11.18
N SER A 265 19.68 -0.16 -11.18
CA SER A 265 19.72 -1.05 -12.34
C SER A 265 18.63 -0.76 -13.39
N GLU A 266 17.53 -0.11 -12.99
CA GLU A 266 16.38 0.23 -13.85
C GLU A 266 16.52 1.60 -14.53
N LEU A 267 17.52 2.40 -14.12
CA LEU A 267 17.79 3.72 -14.68
C LEU A 267 18.75 3.63 -15.87
N ARG A 268 18.33 4.16 -17.03
CA ARG A 268 19.22 4.42 -18.16
C ARG A 268 19.70 5.87 -18.09
N VAL A 269 21.01 6.07 -18.05
CA VAL A 269 21.62 7.39 -18.22
C VAL A 269 21.66 7.69 -19.71
N LEU A 270 20.83 8.63 -20.17
CA LEU A 270 20.92 9.17 -21.53
C LEU A 270 22.22 9.98 -21.65
N SER A 271 22.94 9.81 -22.76
CA SER A 271 24.13 10.63 -23.00
C SER A 271 23.69 12.02 -23.44
N PRO A 272 24.46 13.10 -23.18
CA PRO A 272 24.12 14.44 -23.65
C PRO A 272 23.92 14.57 -25.17
N ALA A 273 24.36 13.58 -25.94
CA ALA A 273 24.17 13.50 -27.39
C ALA A 273 22.75 13.04 -27.81
N ASP A 274 21.95 12.50 -26.88
CA ASP A 274 20.58 12.06 -27.14
C ASP A 274 19.55 13.18 -26.95
N ALA A 275 20.00 14.38 -26.56
CA ALA A 275 19.19 15.59 -26.41
C ALA A 275 19.44 16.56 -27.58
N SER A 276 18.91 16.23 -28.76
CA SER A 276 18.78 17.17 -29.89
C SER A 276 17.29 17.46 -30.10
N ASP A 277 16.80 18.62 -29.67
CA ASP A 277 16.64 19.84 -30.48
C ASP A 277 15.45 19.76 -31.44
N ASP A 278 14.24 19.86 -30.87
CA ASP A 278 13.03 20.25 -31.60
C ASP A 278 12.69 21.69 -31.17
N SER A 279 13.32 22.64 -31.85
CA SER A 279 12.94 24.05 -31.83
C SER A 279 12.14 24.41 -33.08
N ASP A 280 11.06 25.16 -32.85
CA ASP A 280 10.07 25.63 -33.80
C ASP A 280 10.64 26.27 -35.09
N ASP A 281 10.16 25.86 -36.26
CA ASP A 281 9.90 26.78 -37.38
C ASP A 281 8.98 26.14 -38.44
N ASP A 282 7.73 26.60 -38.53
CA ASP A 282 7.10 26.88 -39.83
C ASP A 282 5.77 27.63 -39.68
N ARG A 283 5.84 28.96 -39.87
CA ARG A 283 4.69 29.79 -40.29
C ARG A 283 4.91 30.22 -41.73
N ASN A 284 4.09 29.76 -42.68
CA ASN A 284 3.48 30.65 -43.70
C ASN A 284 2.32 30.04 -44.53
N ALA A 285 1.08 30.39 -44.14
CA ALA A 285 -0.07 30.87 -44.95
C ALA A 285 -0.64 30.10 -46.19
N PRO A 286 -1.88 30.40 -46.69
CA PRO A 286 -2.90 31.34 -46.21
C PRO A 286 -4.31 30.75 -45.96
N ARG A 287 -5.08 31.50 -45.16
CA ARG A 287 -6.51 31.32 -44.86
C ARG A 287 -7.40 31.89 -45.98
N ALA A 288 -8.45 31.14 -46.35
CA ALA A 288 -9.62 31.65 -47.05
C ALA A 288 -10.86 31.59 -46.14
N ALA A 289 -11.73 32.56 -46.32
CA ALA A 289 -12.84 32.94 -45.45
C ALA A 289 -14.00 31.93 -45.37
N GLY A 290 -14.65 31.90 -44.22
CA GLY A 290 -15.95 31.24 -43.99
C GLY A 290 -16.55 31.75 -42.68
N ARG A 291 -17.75 32.32 -42.78
CA ARG A 291 -18.46 33.19 -41.81
C ARG A 291 -19.47 32.39 -40.97
N PHE A 292 -20.06 33.04 -39.95
CA PHE A 292 -21.23 32.69 -39.11
C PHE A 292 -20.92 31.96 -37.78
N ASP A 293 -21.47 32.31 -36.61
CA ASP A 293 -22.29 33.46 -36.22
C ASP A 293 -22.20 33.67 -34.69
N GLU A 294 -22.54 34.88 -34.29
CA GLU A 294 -22.46 35.49 -32.96
C GLU A 294 -23.63 35.07 -32.06
N PHE A 295 -23.34 34.54 -30.86
CA PHE A 295 -24.31 34.50 -29.76
C PHE A 295 -23.71 35.14 -28.51
N ALA A 296 -24.09 36.40 -28.30
CA ALA A 296 -23.81 37.16 -27.10
C ALA A 296 -24.62 36.61 -25.91
N PHE A 297 -23.94 36.13 -24.87
CA PHE A 297 -24.52 35.98 -23.54
C PHE A 297 -24.00 37.10 -22.64
N ARG A 298 -24.94 37.96 -22.22
CA ARG A 298 -24.73 39.05 -21.26
C ARG A 298 -24.12 38.52 -19.96
N GLU A 299 -23.01 39.11 -19.54
CA GLU A 299 -22.51 39.03 -18.17
C GLU A 299 -23.56 39.60 -17.20
N ALA A 300 -24.22 38.72 -16.46
CA ALA A 300 -24.91 39.09 -15.24
C ALA A 300 -23.88 39.00 -14.09
N SER A 301 -23.66 40.13 -13.42
CA SER A 301 -22.79 40.23 -12.24
C SER A 301 -23.14 39.16 -11.21
N ALA A 302 -22.20 38.25 -10.94
CA ALA A 302 -22.33 37.24 -9.91
C ALA A 302 -22.33 37.90 -8.51
N PRO A 303 -23.17 37.42 -7.57
CA PRO A 303 -23.16 37.90 -6.19
C PRO A 303 -21.83 37.54 -5.50
N PRO A 304 -21.42 38.30 -4.46
CA PRO A 304 -20.16 38.07 -3.76
C PRO A 304 -20.12 36.63 -3.21
N ARG A 305 -19.06 35.90 -3.60
CA ARG A 305 -18.80 34.54 -3.13
C ARG A 305 -18.63 34.57 -1.60
N SER A 306 -19.40 33.74 -0.90
CA SER A 306 -19.20 33.43 0.51
C SER A 306 -17.75 32.97 0.76
N PRO A 307 -17.15 33.26 1.93
CA PRO A 307 -15.79 32.84 2.23
C PRO A 307 -15.70 31.30 2.14
N ARG A 308 -14.71 30.81 1.38
CA ARG A 308 -14.35 29.39 1.33
C ARG A 308 -14.05 28.91 2.76
N PRO A 309 -14.54 27.74 3.19
CA PRO A 309 -14.06 27.12 4.42
C PRO A 309 -12.53 26.89 4.29
N GLU A 310 -11.79 27.16 5.37
CA GLU A 310 -10.34 26.92 5.43
C GLU A 310 -10.04 25.50 4.93
N ALA A 311 -9.15 25.41 3.94
CA ALA A 311 -8.87 24.16 3.25
C ALA A 311 -8.31 23.13 4.25
N VAL A 312 -8.90 21.94 4.27
CA VAL A 312 -8.40 20.82 5.08
C VAL A 312 -6.99 20.47 4.59
N PRO A 313 -5.98 20.35 5.48
CA PRO A 313 -4.61 20.02 5.07
C PRO A 313 -4.55 18.70 4.32
N GLU A 314 -3.77 18.67 3.23
CA GLU A 314 -3.72 17.54 2.30
C GLU A 314 -2.66 16.50 2.71
N SER A 315 -1.58 16.94 3.36
CA SER A 315 -0.49 16.07 3.81
C SER A 315 -0.63 15.58 5.27
N VAL A 316 -0.05 14.40 5.56
CA VAL A 316 -0.01 13.80 6.92
C VAL A 316 0.75 14.68 7.91
N GLY A 317 1.81 15.36 7.45
CA GLY A 317 2.60 16.26 8.27
C GLY A 317 1.78 17.46 8.74
N GLU A 318 1.08 18.12 7.82
CA GLU A 318 0.22 19.27 8.12
C GLU A 318 -0.94 18.89 9.04
N MET A 319 -1.58 17.73 8.81
CA MET A 319 -2.63 17.23 9.70
C MET A 319 -2.13 17.03 11.14
N ARG A 320 -0.94 16.42 11.32
CA ARG A 320 -0.36 16.22 12.67
C ARG A 320 0.01 17.55 13.33
N SER A 321 0.59 18.48 12.59
CA SER A 321 0.89 19.83 13.09
C SER A 321 -0.37 20.58 13.52
N LEU A 322 -1.44 20.49 12.73
CA LEU A 322 -2.72 21.12 13.04
C LEU A 322 -3.38 20.51 14.30
N ILE A 323 -3.42 19.18 14.39
CA ILE A 323 -3.92 18.44 15.56
C ILE A 323 -3.16 18.85 16.83
N SER A 324 -1.83 18.90 16.74
CA SER A 324 -0.97 19.32 17.86
C SER A 324 -1.23 20.78 18.26
N SER A 325 -1.39 21.69 17.29
CA SER A 325 -1.68 23.12 17.56
C SER A 325 -3.02 23.34 18.28
N ALA A 326 -3.97 22.43 18.10
CA ALA A 326 -5.27 22.43 18.80
C ALA A 326 -5.23 21.71 20.17
N GLY A 327 -4.06 21.25 20.62
CA GLY A 327 -3.91 20.52 21.89
C GLY A 327 -4.55 19.13 21.88
N LEU A 328 -4.66 18.52 20.69
CA LEU A 328 -5.14 17.15 20.50
C LEU A 328 -3.94 16.23 20.22
N SER A 329 -4.06 14.95 20.56
CA SER A 329 -3.06 13.93 20.25
C SER A 329 -3.41 13.23 18.94
N SER A 330 -2.42 13.04 18.07
CA SER A 330 -2.54 12.17 16.88
C SER A 330 -1.95 10.78 17.10
N ALA A 331 -1.51 10.43 18.31
CA ALA A 331 -0.80 9.18 18.59
C ALA A 331 -1.66 7.94 18.35
N ASP A 332 -2.97 8.05 18.60
CA ASP A 332 -3.94 6.96 18.42
C ASP A 332 -4.52 6.90 16.99
N CYS A 333 -4.07 7.78 16.09
CA CYS A 333 -4.48 7.75 14.69
C CYS A 333 -3.58 6.77 13.92
N VAL A 334 -4.10 5.57 13.67
CA VAL A 334 -3.42 4.50 12.94
C VAL A 334 -3.61 4.69 11.43
N GLU A 335 -4.73 5.29 11.01
CA GLU A 335 -5.05 5.51 9.60
C GLU A 335 -5.09 7.00 9.19
N LYS A 336 -4.84 7.30 7.89
CA LYS A 336 -4.93 8.67 7.34
C LYS A 336 -6.36 9.23 7.44
N SER A 337 -7.38 8.37 7.39
CA SER A 337 -8.79 8.69 7.62
C SER A 337 -9.04 9.23 9.03
N GLU A 338 -8.52 8.56 10.05
CA GLU A 338 -8.61 8.97 11.46
C GLU A 338 -7.87 10.29 11.70
N LEU A 339 -6.70 10.45 11.05
CA LEU A 339 -5.93 11.68 11.09
C LEU A 339 -6.70 12.85 10.44
N ARG A 340 -7.38 12.60 9.32
CA ARG A 340 -8.26 13.60 8.67
C ARG A 340 -9.42 13.98 9.58
N ALA A 341 -10.15 13.01 10.12
CA ALA A 341 -11.26 13.25 11.05
C ALA A 341 -10.81 14.07 12.27
N ARG A 342 -9.64 13.74 12.83
CA ARG A 342 -9.09 14.46 13.99
C ARG A 342 -8.57 15.85 13.63
N SER A 343 -8.11 16.07 12.40
CA SER A 343 -7.73 17.40 11.91
C SER A 343 -8.93 18.33 11.72
N VAL A 344 -10.11 17.80 11.34
CA VAL A 344 -11.36 18.56 11.29
C VAL A 344 -11.78 19.00 12.69
N LEU A 345 -11.73 18.11 13.69
CA LEU A 345 -11.99 18.46 15.09
C LEU A 345 -11.00 19.53 15.61
N ALA A 346 -9.74 19.48 15.17
CA ALA A 346 -8.74 20.48 15.51
C ALA A 346 -9.10 21.87 14.97
N LEU A 347 -9.59 21.96 13.72
CA LEU A 347 -10.08 23.22 13.13
C LEU A 347 -11.25 23.80 13.90
N GLU A 348 -12.24 22.98 14.25
CA GLU A 348 -13.40 23.41 15.02
C GLU A 348 -12.99 23.98 16.38
N ARG A 349 -12.06 23.31 17.06
CA ARG A 349 -11.56 23.73 18.37
C ARG A 349 -10.78 25.05 18.29
N LEU A 350 -9.98 25.24 17.25
CA LEU A 350 -9.25 26.49 17.03
C LEU A 350 -10.19 27.64 16.66
N ALA A 351 -11.21 27.38 15.84
CA ALA A 351 -12.23 28.36 15.50
C ALA A 351 -13.01 28.81 16.74
N GLU A 352 -13.38 27.89 17.63
CA GLU A 352 -14.07 28.22 18.88
C GLU A 352 -13.16 28.99 19.85
N ALA A 353 -11.90 28.57 20.00
CA ALA A 353 -10.93 29.29 20.82
C ALA A 353 -10.68 30.72 20.31
N LYS A 354 -10.75 30.94 18.99
CA LYS A 354 -10.67 32.27 18.38
C LYS A 354 -11.90 33.11 18.74
N ARG A 355 -13.11 32.58 18.57
CA ARG A 355 -14.36 33.28 18.94
C ARG A 355 -14.38 33.72 20.40
N LEU A 356 -13.98 32.84 21.32
CA LEU A 356 -13.91 33.15 22.75
C LEU A 356 -12.87 34.23 23.07
N ARG A 357 -11.78 34.29 22.30
CA ARG A 357 -10.76 35.34 22.44
C ARG A 357 -11.27 36.68 21.94
N ASP A 358 -11.93 36.69 20.79
CA ASP A 358 -12.49 37.90 20.19
C ASP A 358 -13.58 38.48 21.11
N ALA A 359 -14.48 37.64 21.63
CA ALA A 359 -15.53 38.05 22.58
C ALA A 359 -15.01 38.54 23.96
N ARG A 360 -13.75 38.25 24.30
CA ARG A 360 -13.11 38.77 25.53
C ARG A 360 -12.42 40.13 25.29
N ASN A 361 -12.16 40.47 24.04
CA ASN A 361 -11.49 41.70 23.64
C ASN A 361 -12.46 42.79 23.14
N GLU A 362 -13.74 42.45 22.95
CA GLU A 362 -14.89 43.37 22.83
C GLU A 362 -15.45 43.74 24.20
#